data_AF-A0A401Y116-F1
#
_entry.id   AF-A0A401Y116-F1
#
_cell.length_a   1.000
_cell.length_b   1.000
_cell.length_c   1.000
_cell.angle_alpha   90.00
_cell.angle_beta   90.00
_cell.angle_gamma   90.00
#
_symmetry.space_group_name_H-M   'P 1'
#
loop_
_entity.id
_entity.type
_entity.pdbx_description
1 polymer ?
#
loop_
_entity_poly.entity_id
_entity_poly.type
_entity_poly.pdbx_seq_one_letter_code
_entity_poly.pdbx_strand_id
1 'polypeptide(L)' 'MDSMATPEATTLEETAVAQVSARLRTRFPDTTPETIDWVVRGALHEFDGHRIRDFVPILVERDAIDLLRGSPTSLTG' A
#
# COMPACT_ATOMS: atom_id res chain seq x y z
N MET A 1 -1.57 23.51 -19.59
CA MET A 1 -2.63 22.80 -18.85
C MET A 1 -2.32 21.31 -18.92
N ASP A 2 -1.21 20.91 -18.31
CA ASP A 2 -1.02 19.55 -17.80
C ASP A 2 -0.24 19.67 -16.51
N SER A 3 -0.66 18.88 -15.53
CA SER A 3 -0.57 19.18 -14.11
C SER A 3 0.87 19.12 -13.60
N MET A 4 1.33 20.23 -13.02
CA MET A 4 2.48 20.24 -12.11
C MET A 4 2.03 19.52 -10.84
N ALA A 5 2.20 18.19 -10.80
CA ALA A 5 2.03 17.41 -9.59
C ALA A 5 3.06 17.91 -8.56
N THR A 6 2.56 18.40 -7.44
CA THR A 6 3.32 18.98 -6.33
C THR A 6 4.34 17.95 -5.80
N PRO A 7 5.66 18.23 -5.79
CA PRO A 7 6.69 17.27 -5.38
C PRO A 7 6.70 16.94 -3.87
N GLU A 8 5.84 17.59 -3.09
CA GLU A 8 5.72 17.43 -1.63
C GLU A 8 4.74 16.33 -1.20
N ALA A 9 3.79 15.94 -2.06
CA ALA A 9 2.86 14.85 -1.76
C ALA A 9 3.51 13.46 -1.93
N THR A 10 4.41 13.31 -2.90
CA THR A 10 5.09 12.04 -3.21
C THR A 10 5.88 11.50 -2.01
N THR A 11 6.59 12.36 -1.28
CA THR A 11 7.41 11.93 -0.13
C THR A 11 6.58 11.61 1.11
N LEU A 12 5.49 12.35 1.37
CA LEU A 12 4.59 12.09 2.49
C LEU A 12 3.81 10.79 2.26
N GLU A 13 3.35 10.57 1.03
CA GLU A 13 2.65 9.35 0.63
C GLU A 13 3.57 8.12 0.73
N GLU A 14 4.79 8.21 0.17
CA GLU A 14 5.80 7.14 0.29
C GLU A 14 6.12 6.81 1.76
N THR A 15 6.22 7.84 2.61
CA THR A 15 6.44 7.67 4.05
C THR A 15 5.24 7.01 4.73
N ALA A 16 4.02 7.43 4.39
CA ALA A 16 2.80 6.84 4.93
C ALA A 16 2.66 5.36 4.53
N VAL A 17 2.99 5.03 3.29
CA VAL A 17 2.99 3.64 2.76
C VAL A 17 4.04 2.79 3.46
N ALA A 18 5.26 3.31 3.67
CA ALA A 18 6.29 2.60 4.43
C ALA A 18 5.86 2.30 5.88
N GLN A 19 5.13 3.23 6.52
CA GLN A 19 4.57 3.00 7.85
C GLN A 19 3.46 1.93 7.85
N VAL A 20 2.63 1.86 6.80
CA VAL A 20 1.64 0.78 6.61
C VAL A 20 2.35 -0.57 6.51
N SER A 21 3.38 -0.70 5.66
CA SER A 21 4.18 -1.93 5.56
C SER A 21 4.77 -2.34 6.91
N ALA A 22 5.31 -1.41 7.69
CA ALA A 22 5.87 -1.71 9.00
C ALA A 22 4.83 -2.26 10.00
N ARG A 23 3.61 -1.69 10.01
CA ARG A 23 2.49 -2.18 10.83
C ARG A 23 2.05 -3.57 10.41
N LEU A 24 1.92 -3.81 9.11
CA LEU A 24 1.51 -5.12 8.58
C LEU A 24 2.53 -6.21 8.89
N ARG A 25 3.83 -5.92 8.79
CA ARG A 25 4.90 -6.86 9.19
C ARG A 25 4.80 -7.26 10.66
N THR A 26 4.40 -6.33 11.52
CA THR A 26 4.18 -6.62 12.96
C THR A 26 2.92 -7.46 13.17
N ARG A 27 1.89 -7.25 12.33
CA ARG A 27 0.59 -7.93 12.45
C ARG A 27 0.56 -9.32 11.81
N PHE A 28 1.41 -9.56 10.81
CA PHE A 28 1.50 -10.82 10.07
C PHE A 28 2.95 -11.36 10.11
N PRO A 29 3.46 -11.77 11.29
CA PRO A 29 4.84 -12.23 11.43
C PRO A 29 5.16 -13.50 10.63
N ASP A 30 4.14 -14.30 10.29
CA ASP A 30 4.29 -15.52 9.50
C ASP A 30 4.31 -15.27 7.97
N THR A 31 4.10 -14.03 7.54
CA THR A 31 4.14 -13.63 6.12
C THR A 31 5.47 -12.98 5.79
N THR A 32 6.03 -13.29 4.63
CA THR A 32 7.32 -12.71 4.23
C THR A 32 7.21 -11.18 4.01
N PRO A 33 8.22 -10.39 4.40
CA PRO A 33 8.24 -8.95 4.18
C PRO A 33 8.03 -8.56 2.71
N GLU A 34 8.55 -9.36 1.78
CA GLU A 34 8.42 -9.15 0.34
C GLU A 34 6.96 -9.29 -0.12
N THR A 35 6.23 -10.27 0.41
CA THR A 35 4.80 -10.45 0.11
C THR A 35 3.99 -9.28 0.65
N ILE A 36 4.29 -8.83 1.86
CA ILE A 36 3.62 -7.67 2.47
C ILE A 36 3.85 -6.41 1.61
N ASP A 37 5.09 -6.15 1.21
CA ASP A 37 5.41 -4.98 0.37
C ASP A 37 4.75 -5.05 -1.01
N TRP A 38 4.68 -6.25 -1.61
CA TRP A 38 3.99 -6.45 -2.88
C TRP A 38 2.49 -6.17 -2.77
N VAL A 39 1.84 -6.69 -1.74
CA VAL A 39 0.40 -6.46 -1.47
C VAL A 39 0.12 -4.97 -1.23
N VAL A 40 0.96 -4.30 -0.41
CA VAL A 40 0.81 -2.87 -0.11
C VAL A 40 0.97 -2.01 -1.36
N ARG A 41 1.97 -2.30 -2.21
CA ARG A 41 2.17 -1.58 -3.47
C ARG A 41 1.03 -1.83 -4.45
N GLY A 42 0.51 -3.06 -4.52
CA GLY A 42 -0.63 -3.41 -5.35
C GLY A 42 -1.88 -2.61 -4.96
N ALA A 43 -2.17 -2.57 -3.65
CA ALA A 43 -3.28 -1.78 -3.11
C ALA A 43 -3.08 -0.26 -3.34
N LEU A 44 -1.84 0.25 -3.24
CA LEU A 44 -1.54 1.66 -3.50
C LEU A 44 -1.82 2.05 -4.96
N HIS A 45 -1.44 1.18 -5.91
CA HIS A 45 -1.61 1.40 -7.34
C HIS A 45 -3.08 1.54 -7.75
N GLU A 46 -4.01 0.90 -7.04
CA GLU A 46 -5.46 1.03 -7.28
C GLU A 46 -5.96 2.47 -7.07
N PHE A 47 -5.25 3.25 -6.24
CA PHE A 47 -5.59 4.64 -5.97
C PHE A 47 -4.85 5.64 -6.87
N ASP A 48 -4.02 5.18 -7.82
CA ASP A 48 -3.31 6.07 -8.74
C ASP A 48 -4.30 6.92 -9.56
N GLY A 49 -4.00 8.20 -9.74
CA GLY A 49 -4.83 9.15 -10.49
C GLY A 49 -5.86 9.95 -9.67
N HIS A 50 -5.97 9.72 -8.35
CA HIS A 50 -6.87 10.50 -7.49
C HIS A 50 -6.19 11.77 -6.97
N ARG A 51 -6.85 12.93 -7.14
CA ARG A 51 -6.32 14.27 -6.78
C ARG A 51 -6.23 14.52 -5.26
N ILE A 52 -6.97 13.78 -4.44
CA ILE A 52 -6.97 13.91 -2.97
C ILE A 52 -6.71 12.51 -2.41
N ARG A 53 -5.56 12.33 -1.74
CA ARG A 53 -5.06 11.02 -1.28
C ARG A 53 -4.94 10.91 0.24
N ASP A 54 -5.56 11.81 1.00
CA ASP A 54 -5.47 11.83 2.48
C ASP A 54 -5.94 10.53 3.16
N PHE A 55 -6.83 9.79 2.51
CA PHE A 55 -7.37 8.52 3.01
C PHE A 55 -6.72 7.28 2.40
N VAL A 56 -5.86 7.44 1.40
CA VAL A 56 -5.20 6.32 0.69
C VAL A 56 -4.44 5.41 1.65
N PRO A 57 -3.66 5.91 2.64
CA PRO A 57 -2.95 5.02 3.57
C PRO A 57 -3.87 4.09 4.37
N ILE A 58 -5.06 4.55 4.75
CA ILE A 58 -6.04 3.77 5.53
C ILE A 58 -6.69 2.71 4.65
N LEU A 59 -7.03 3.07 3.40
CA LEU A 59 -7.62 2.15 2.45
C LEU A 59 -6.63 1.05 2.05
N VAL A 60 -5.39 1.42 1.75
CA VAL A 60 -4.29 0.49 1.46
C VAL A 60 -4.07 -0.49 2.61
N GLU A 61 -4.07 -0.02 3.86
CA GLU A 61 -3.92 -0.88 5.03
C GLU A 61 -5.08 -1.89 5.15
N ARG A 62 -6.32 -1.44 4.91
CA ARG A 62 -7.51 -2.31 4.95
C ARG A 62 -7.45 -3.37 3.86
N ASP A 63 -7.21 -2.95 2.62
CA ASP A 63 -7.25 -3.86 1.47
C ASP A 63 -6.09 -4.87 1.56
N ALA A 64 -4.92 -4.46 2.05
CA ALA A 64 -3.82 -5.36 2.35
C ALA A 64 -4.17 -6.39 3.45
N ILE A 65 -4.87 -5.98 4.51
CA ILE A 65 -5.34 -6.90 5.55
C ILE A 65 -6.32 -7.92 4.97
N ASP A 66 -7.24 -7.49 4.11
CA ASP A 66 -8.23 -8.38 3.50
C ASP A 66 -7.57 -9.39 2.55
N LEU A 67 -6.60 -8.94 1.74
CA LEU A 67 -5.80 -9.81 0.87
C LEU A 67 -4.98 -10.83 1.67
N LEU A 68 -4.34 -10.42 2.76
CA LEU A 68 -3.53 -11.30 3.61
C LEU A 68 -4.40 -12.31 4.40
N ARG A 69 -5.62 -11.93 4.78
CA ARG A 69 -6.58 -12.81 5.48
C ARG A 69 -7.32 -13.76 4.55
N GLY A 70 -7.52 -13.39 3.29
CA GLY A 70 -8.25 -14.15 2.28
C GLY A 70 -7.58 -15.45 1.82
N SER A 71 -6.41 -15.79 2.35
CA SER A 71 -5.47 -16.79 1.82
C SER A 71 -4.73 -16.29 0.58
N PRO A 72 -3.40 -16.48 0.50
CA PRO A 72 -2.64 -16.06 -0.66
C PRO A 72 -3.11 -16.88 -1.87
N THR A 73 -3.63 -16.20 -2.89
CA THR A 73 -3.56 -16.79 -4.23
C THR A 73 -2.07 -16.99 -4.48
N SER A 74 -1.65 -18.25 -4.58
CA SER A 74 -0.30 -18.60 -4.98
C SER A 74 0.02 -17.88 -6.28
N LEU A 75 0.79 -16.80 -6.24
CA LEU A 75 1.41 -16.20 -7.41
C LEU A 75 2.74 -16.90 -7.63
N THR A 76 2.63 -18.11 -8.16
CA THR A 76 3.65 -18.70 -9.03
C THR A 76 3.54 -17.98 -10.37
N GLY A 77 4.62 -17.30 -10.79
CA GLY A 77 4.74 -16.63 -12.08
C GLY A 77 5.95 -15.74 -12.14
#